data_AF-A0AAV5LJF8-F1
#
_entry.id   AF-A0AAV5LJF8-F1
#
_cell.length_a   1.000
_cell.length_b   1.000
_cell.length_c   1.000
_cell.angle_alpha   90.00
_cell.angle_beta   90.00
_cell.angle_gamma   90.00
#
_symmetry.space_group_name_H-M   'P 1'
#
loop_
_entity.id
_entity.type
_entity.pdbx_description
1 polymer ?
#
loop_
_entity_poly.entity_id
_entity_poly.type
_entity_poly.pdbx_seq_one_letter_code
_entity_poly.pdbx_strand_id
1 'polypeptide(L)' 'MQTLRFYGSTGVTVTGITIQNSPQTHLKFDACMNVQVSSFTASSPGDSPNTDGIHLENSQDVVIYSTTLSCGTCRSRAV' A
#
# COMPACT_ATOMS: atom_id res chain seq x y z
N MET A 1 -10.11 -8.59 -1.96
CA MET A 1 -10.51 -7.17 -1.96
C MET A 1 -9.40 -6.36 -1.32
N GLN A 2 -9.28 -5.10 -1.71
CA GLN A 2 -8.15 -4.22 -1.42
C GLN A 2 -8.75 -2.85 -1.13
N THR A 3 -8.20 -2.09 -0.19
CA THR A 3 -8.85 -0.86 0.27
C THR A 3 -8.81 0.25 -0.77
N LEU A 4 -7.67 0.43 -1.45
CA LEU A 4 -7.52 1.43 -2.49
C LEU A 4 -6.73 0.86 -3.68
N ARG A 5 -7.31 1.01 -4.89
CA ARG A 5 -6.68 0.58 -6.16
C ARG A 5 -6.45 1.78 -7.07
N PHE A 6 -5.26 1.86 -7.63
CA PHE A 6 -4.98 2.63 -8.84
C PHE A 6 -4.72 1.66 -9.99
N TYR A 7 -5.34 1.93 -11.14
CA TYR A 7 -5.23 1.10 -12.33
C TYR A 7 -4.94 1.98 -13.55
N GLY A 8 -3.94 1.64 -14.35
CA GLY A 8 -3.64 2.34 -15.62
C GLY A 8 -3.28 3.82 -15.45
N SER A 9 -2.84 4.22 -14.25
CA SER A 9 -2.69 5.62 -13.86
C SER A 9 -1.23 6.08 -13.96
N THR A 10 -1.00 7.32 -14.41
CA THR A 10 0.34 7.92 -14.52
C THR A 10 0.45 9.16 -13.65
N GLY A 11 1.57 9.33 -12.94
CA GLY A 11 1.82 10.52 -12.11
C GLY A 11 1.03 10.51 -10.79
N VAL A 12 0.83 9.33 -10.19
CA VAL A 12 0.03 9.20 -8.97
C VAL A 12 0.86 9.61 -7.76
N THR A 13 0.37 10.57 -6.97
CA THR A 13 0.96 10.95 -5.68
C THR A 13 0.00 10.63 -4.55
N VAL A 14 0.44 9.82 -3.60
CA VAL A 14 -0.29 9.46 -2.39
C VAL A 14 0.47 9.97 -1.19
N THR A 15 -0.10 10.91 -0.44
CA THR A 15 0.58 11.49 0.72
C THR A 15 -0.34 11.66 1.92
N GLY A 16 0.17 11.37 3.12
CA GLY A 16 -0.53 11.63 4.39
C GLY A 16 -1.75 10.76 4.64
N ILE A 17 -1.87 9.61 3.97
CA ILE A 17 -3.04 8.73 4.10
C ILE A 17 -2.84 7.75 5.26
N THR A 18 -3.89 7.57 6.06
CA THR A 18 -3.96 6.51 7.07
C THR A 18 -5.08 5.53 6.72
N ILE A 19 -4.78 4.24 6.62
CA ILE A 19 -5.75 3.16 6.42
C ILE A 19 -5.73 2.25 7.65
N GLN A 20 -6.89 2.00 8.27
CA GLN A 20 -6.99 1.20 9.48
C GLN A 20 -8.01 0.08 9.31
N ASN A 21 -7.78 -1.03 10.00
CA ASN A 21 -8.71 -2.15 10.09
C ASN A 21 -9.09 -2.78 8.74
N SER A 22 -8.16 -2.76 7.77
CA SER A 22 -8.40 -3.47 6.51
C SER A 22 -8.26 -4.98 6.73
N PRO A 23 -9.26 -5.80 6.33
CA PRO A 23 -9.15 -7.26 6.38
C PRO A 23 -8.20 -7.82 5.32
N GLN A 24 -7.70 -6.99 4.38
CA GLN A 24 -6.89 -7.40 3.23
C GLN A 24 -5.87 -6.29 2.83
N THR A 25 -5.32 -6.35 1.61
CA THR A 25 -4.31 -5.42 1.09
C THR A 25 -4.75 -3.95 1.17
N HIS A 26 -3.88 -3.04 1.65
CA HIS A 26 -4.28 -1.64 1.90
C HIS A 26 -4.17 -0.78 0.63
N LEU A 27 -3.11 -0.93 -0.15
CA LEU A 27 -2.89 -0.21 -1.40
C LEU A 27 -2.52 -1.18 -2.52
N LYS A 28 -3.10 -0.99 -3.70
CA LYS A 28 -2.66 -1.67 -4.92
C LYS A 28 -2.47 -0.69 -6.06
N PHE A 29 -1.32 -0.77 -6.72
CA PHE A 29 -1.05 -0.10 -7.99
C PHE A 29 -0.89 -1.18 -9.06
N ASP A 30 -1.66 -1.07 -10.13
CA ASP A 30 -1.67 -2.02 -11.23
C ASP A 30 -1.59 -1.28 -12.57
N ALA A 31 -0.60 -1.59 -13.39
CA ALA A 31 -0.32 -0.89 -14.65
C ALA A 31 -0.12 0.62 -14.46
N CYS A 32 0.56 1.04 -13.39
CA CYS A 32 0.82 2.45 -13.08
C CYS A 32 2.24 2.89 -13.46
N MET A 33 2.44 4.18 -13.74
CA MET A 33 3.76 4.75 -14.03
C MET A 33 3.98 6.04 -13.23
N ASN A 34 5.21 6.28 -12.75
CA ASN A 34 5.57 7.45 -11.96
C ASN A 34 4.67 7.63 -10.73
N VAL A 35 4.80 6.72 -9.78
CA VAL A 35 4.00 6.69 -8.55
C VAL A 35 4.87 7.14 -7.38
N GLN A 36 4.37 8.05 -6.56
CA GLN A 36 5.01 8.47 -5.31
C GLN A 36 4.08 8.24 -4.13
N VAL A 37 4.57 7.53 -3.11
CA VAL A 37 3.85 7.30 -1.86
C VAL A 37 4.70 7.80 -0.70
N SER A 38 4.16 8.72 0.11
CA SER A 38 4.85 9.29 1.27
C SER A 38 3.94 9.45 2.48
N SER A 39 4.47 9.37 3.69
CA SER A 39 3.68 9.60 4.92
C SER A 39 2.44 8.72 5.00
N PHE A 40 2.53 7.49 4.48
CA PHE A 40 1.44 6.52 4.49
C PHE A 40 1.48 5.71 5.78
N THR A 41 0.33 5.57 6.44
CA THR A 41 0.17 4.73 7.62
C THR A 41 -0.87 3.65 7.34
N ALA A 42 -0.54 2.39 7.60
CA ALA A 42 -1.52 1.30 7.61
C ALA A 42 -1.52 0.58 8.95
N SER A 43 -2.70 0.21 9.44
CA SER A 43 -2.84 -0.68 10.59
C SER A 43 -3.92 -1.74 10.43
N SER A 44 -3.67 -2.93 11.00
CA SER A 44 -4.65 -4.02 11.02
C SER A 44 -4.63 -4.78 12.34
N PRO A 45 -5.77 -5.38 12.75
CA PRO A 45 -5.82 -6.30 13.89
C PRO A 45 -4.84 -7.47 13.71
N GLY A 46 -4.32 -8.00 14.82
CA GLY A 46 -3.32 -9.08 14.80
C GLY A 46 -3.79 -10.38 14.15
N ASP A 47 -5.10 -10.57 14.05
CA ASP A 47 -5.71 -11.78 13.50
C ASP A 47 -5.97 -11.69 11.98
N SER A 48 -5.53 -10.59 11.33
CA SER A 48 -5.79 -10.38 9.90
C SER A 48 -4.91 -11.31 9.05
N PRO A 49 -5.50 -12.15 8.18
CA PRO A 49 -4.78 -13.24 7.53
C PRO A 49 -3.87 -12.80 6.38
N ASN A 50 -4.04 -11.62 5.79
CA ASN A 50 -3.26 -11.16 4.63
C ASN A 50 -3.16 -9.63 4.58
N THR A 51 -2.04 -9.10 5.04
CA THR A 51 -1.84 -7.65 5.18
C THR A 51 -0.62 -7.22 4.39
N ASP A 52 -0.69 -7.43 3.08
CA ASP A 52 0.18 -6.72 2.15
C ASP A 52 -0.14 -5.22 2.30
N GLY A 53 0.79 -4.44 2.86
CA GLY A 53 0.59 -3.01 3.03
C GLY A 53 0.36 -2.33 1.69
N ILE A 54 1.34 -2.45 0.79
CA ILE A 54 1.30 -1.87 -0.55
C ILE A 54 1.69 -2.97 -1.55
N HIS A 55 0.81 -3.21 -2.52
CA HIS A 55 0.99 -4.17 -3.58
C HIS A 55 1.24 -3.44 -4.91
N LEU A 56 2.32 -3.79 -5.59
CA LEU A 56 2.69 -3.23 -6.89
C LEU A 56 2.64 -4.33 -7.93
N GLU A 57 1.87 -4.12 -8.99
CA GLU A 57 1.73 -5.04 -10.11
C GLU A 57 1.86 -4.25 -11.42
N ASN A 58 2.63 -4.77 -12.38
CA ASN A 58 2.83 -4.15 -13.70
C ASN A 58 3.15 -2.64 -13.68
N SER A 59 3.75 -2.14 -12.60
CA SER A 59 3.95 -0.70 -12.37
C SER A 59 5.44 -0.33 -12.48
N GLN A 60 5.73 0.86 -12.99
CA GLN A 60 7.09 1.38 -13.20
C GLN A 60 7.30 2.72 -12.52
N ASP A 61 8.55 3.00 -12.17
CA ASP A 61 8.97 4.24 -11.50
C ASP A 61 8.15 4.54 -10.25
N VAL A 62 8.11 3.57 -9.34
CA VAL A 62 7.39 3.67 -8.07
C VAL A 62 8.36 3.98 -6.94
N VAL A 63 8.12 5.07 -6.22
CA VAL A 63 8.91 5.48 -5.05
C VAL A 63 8.01 5.51 -3.83
N ILE A 64 8.40 4.76 -2.79
CA ILE A 64 7.65 4.64 -1.54
C ILE A 64 8.61 4.98 -0.40
N TYR A 65 8.28 5.98 0.42
CA TYR A 65 9.12 6.40 1.54
C TYR A 65 8.30 6.94 2.72
N SER A 66 8.92 7.00 3.90
CA SER A 66 8.26 7.49 5.14
C SER A 66 6.91 6.81 5.42
N THR A 67 6.87 5.48 5.32
CA THR A 67 5.65 4.70 5.56
C THR A 67 5.71 3.97 6.89
N THR A 68 4.56 3.88 7.56
CA THR A 68 4.39 3.15 8.83
C THR A 68 3.38 2.03 8.62
N LEU A 69 3.81 0.78 8.75
CA LEU A 69 2.94 -0.39 8.64
C LEU A 69 2.89 -1.08 9.99
N SER A 70 1.74 -1.01 10.67
CA SER A 70 1.54 -1.53 12.01
C SER A 70 0.49 -2.65 11.99
N CYS A 71 0.91 -3.90 11.87
CA CYS A 71 -0.02 -5.03 11.95
C CYS A 71 0.61 -6.25 12.64
N GLY A 72 -0.20 -7.01 13.38
CA GLY A 72 0.29 -8.04 14.32
C GLY A 72 0.95 -9.26 13.67
N THR A 73 0.76 -9.50 12.38
CA THR A 73 1.33 -10.65 11.62
C THR A 73 2.12 -10.22 10.37
N CYS A 74 2.26 -8.91 10.13
CA CYS A 74 2.89 -8.38 8.93
C CYS A 74 4.40 -8.66 8.93
N ARG A 75 4.84 -9.63 8.13
CA ARG A 75 6.23 -9.66 7.67
C ARG A 75 6.39 -8.48 6.72
N SER A 76 7.15 -7.47 7.12
CA SER A 76 7.53 -6.35 6.27
C SER A 76 8.34 -6.85 5.08
N ARG A 77 7.66 -7.19 3.99
CA ARG A 77 8.31 -7.34 2.69
C ARG A 77 8.13 -6.02 1.96
N ALA A 78 9.04 -5.09 2.25
CA ALA A 78 9.36 -4.05 1.28
C ALA A 78 9.94 -4.78 0.07
N VAL A 79 9.17 -4.86 -1.01
CA VAL A 79 9.71 -5.12 -2.35
C VAL A 79 10.33 -3.84 -2.87
#